data_AF-A0A1I7Y186-F1
#
_entry.id   AF-A0A1I7Y186-F1
#
_cell.length_a   1.000
_cell.length_b   1.000
_cell.length_c   1.000
_cell.angle_alpha   90.00
_cell.angle_beta   90.00
_cell.angle_gamma   90.00
#
_symmetry.space_group_name_H-M   'P 1'
#
loop_
_entity.id
_entity.type
_entity.pdbx_description
1 polymer ?
#
loop_
_entity_poly.entity_id
_entity_poly.type
_entity_poly.pdbx_seq_one_letter_code
_entity_poly.pdbx_strand_id
1 'polypeptide(L)'
;MAEVSHLESTTYLIIYPKDRRSEFAGKDPNLNQITTILFASKLDYILRYDRNRSKRTEIVTKQDIANLERRFLTRINYGALDVLRLKVVDPIGLHSAILRHLTDKHPRIKFLELAYEGPASAVLLGRLVQQNVINYMYMHGGWPPERTTPLVEALIPQRQLRKLHCCVRMHLSESCLTSFVANWCEDNSPEEKDVTIWGLQTLPLNNGVYRHMNLKDQLYVDVNSRYTRLKFSHFIDCNVKFLVRRYVKW
;
A
#
# COMPACT_ATOMS: atom_id res chain seq x y z
N MET A 1 26.91 19.93 -1.10
CA MET A 1 26.48 19.12 -2.25
C MET A 1 26.92 17.70 -1.98
N ALA A 2 25.99 16.81 -1.66
CA ALA A 2 26.28 15.40 -1.48
C ALA A 2 25.95 14.70 -2.80
N GLU A 3 26.95 14.06 -3.40
CA GLU A 3 26.76 13.13 -4.53
C GLU A 3 25.83 12.01 -4.08
N VAL A 4 24.60 12.04 -4.58
CA VAL A 4 23.71 10.88 -4.52
C VAL A 4 24.27 9.87 -5.50
N SER A 5 25.00 8.89 -4.96
CA SER A 5 25.41 7.71 -5.71
C SER A 5 24.19 7.14 -6.45
N HIS A 6 24.26 7.15 -7.79
CA HIS A 6 23.36 6.38 -8.65
C HIS A 6 23.64 4.89 -8.39
N LEU A 7 23.08 4.36 -7.30
CA LEU A 7 22.87 2.92 -7.16
C LEU A 7 22.02 2.51 -8.35
N GLU A 8 22.62 1.78 -9.29
CA GLU A 8 21.93 1.09 -10.38
C GLU A 8 20.76 0.31 -9.78
N SER A 9 19.57 0.89 -9.87
CA SER A 9 18.38 0.35 -9.23
C SER A 9 17.82 -0.77 -10.10
N THR A 10 18.51 -1.91 -10.13
CA THR A 10 17.97 -3.13 -10.72
C THR A 10 16.66 -3.44 -10.01
N THR A 11 15.55 -3.26 -10.72
CA THR A 11 14.20 -3.49 -10.23
C THR A 11 13.81 -4.91 -10.61
N TYR A 12 13.57 -5.74 -9.61
CA TYR A 12 13.17 -7.13 -9.83
C TYR A 12 11.65 -7.24 -9.76
N LEU A 13 11.05 -7.84 -10.79
CA LEU A 13 9.66 -8.26 -10.73
C LEU A 13 9.57 -9.63 -10.05
N ILE A 14 8.79 -9.71 -8.97
CA ILE A 14 8.47 -10.97 -8.32
C ILE A 14 6.99 -11.27 -8.48
N ILE A 15 6.71 -12.48 -8.95
CA ILE A 15 5.38 -13.01 -9.24
C ILE A 15 5.15 -14.24 -8.36
N TYR A 16 4.05 -14.28 -7.62
CA TYR A 16 3.69 -15.45 -6.81
C TYR A 16 2.49 -16.20 -7.42
N PRO A 17 2.64 -17.51 -7.68
CA PRO A 17 1.49 -18.39 -7.86
C PRO A 17 0.74 -18.59 -6.55
N LYS A 18 -0.55 -18.93 -6.67
CA LYS A 18 -1.36 -19.45 -5.58
C LYS A 18 -0.76 -20.73 -4.94
N ASP A 19 -0.19 -21.63 -5.74
CA ASP A 19 0.52 -22.83 -5.27
C ASP A 19 2.03 -22.70 -5.49
N ARG A 20 2.82 -22.77 -4.41
CA ARG A 20 4.28 -22.63 -4.45
C ARG A 20 4.99 -23.92 -4.88
N ARG A 21 4.27 -25.04 -5.07
CA ARG A 21 4.85 -26.37 -5.26
C ARG A 21 4.88 -26.86 -6.70
N SER A 22 4.21 -26.20 -7.64
CA SER A 22 4.17 -26.57 -9.07
C SER A 22 5.24 -25.83 -9.87
N GLU A 23 5.76 -26.45 -10.92
CA GLU A 23 6.49 -25.71 -11.95
C GLU A 23 5.55 -24.67 -12.55
N PHE A 24 5.81 -23.39 -12.28
CA PHE A 24 5.03 -22.26 -12.78
C PHE A 24 4.90 -22.25 -14.33
N ALA A 25 5.86 -22.90 -15.01
CA ALA A 25 5.88 -23.10 -16.45
C ALA A 25 4.99 -24.25 -16.96
N GLY A 26 4.35 -25.02 -16.07
CA GLY A 26 3.45 -26.13 -16.42
C GLY A 26 2.24 -25.69 -17.26
N LYS A 27 1.65 -26.66 -17.99
CA LYS A 27 0.66 -26.41 -19.06
C LYS A 27 -0.69 -25.88 -18.58
N ASP A 28 -1.08 -26.07 -17.32
CA ASP A 28 -2.39 -25.62 -16.84
C ASP A 28 -2.35 -24.16 -16.34
N PRO A 29 -2.99 -23.20 -17.05
CA PRO A 29 -3.05 -21.80 -16.64
C PRO A 29 -3.86 -21.59 -15.35
N ASN A 30 -4.75 -22.53 -14.99
CA ASN A 30 -5.61 -22.42 -13.81
C ASN A 30 -4.89 -22.79 -12.51
N LEU A 31 -3.81 -23.56 -12.57
CA LEU A 31 -3.03 -23.98 -11.40
C LEU A 31 -1.91 -22.99 -11.03
N ASN A 32 -1.46 -22.17 -11.99
CA ASN A 32 -0.32 -21.25 -11.83
C ASN A 32 -0.76 -19.77 -11.88
N GLN A 33 -1.86 -19.46 -11.19
CA GLN A 33 -2.47 -18.13 -11.21
C GLN A 33 -1.65 -17.13 -10.37
N ILE A 34 -1.40 -15.96 -10.96
CA ILE A 34 -0.68 -14.87 -10.29
C ILE A 34 -1.63 -14.12 -9.35
N THR A 35 -1.27 -14.04 -8.07
CA THR A 35 -2.04 -13.32 -7.04
C THR A 35 -1.26 -12.18 -6.38
N THR A 36 0.02 -12.01 -6.72
CA THR A 36 0.87 -10.93 -6.20
C THR A 36 1.89 -10.51 -7.24
N ILE A 37 2.04 -9.20 -7.41
CA ILE A 37 3.01 -8.55 -8.30
C ILE A 37 3.75 -7.51 -7.47
N LEU A 38 5.08 -7.59 -7.40
CA LEU A 38 5.87 -6.59 -6.69
C LEU A 38 7.20 -6.27 -7.35
N PHE A 39 7.60 -5.01 -7.23
CA PHE A 39 8.94 -4.50 -7.51
C PHE A 39 9.77 -4.56 -6.23
N ALA A 40 10.79 -5.41 -6.24
CA ALA A 40 11.76 -5.49 -5.15
C ALA A 40 13.05 -4.78 -5.54
N SER A 41 13.60 -4.01 -4.59
CA SER A 41 15.01 -3.63 -4.68
C SER A 41 15.89 -4.86 -4.45
N LYS A 42 17.16 -4.80 -4.88
CA LYS A 42 18.15 -5.84 -4.60
C LYS A 42 18.25 -6.18 -3.10
N LEU A 43 18.15 -5.17 -2.23
CA LEU A 43 18.18 -5.32 -0.78
C LEU A 43 16.91 -5.97 -0.22
N ASP A 44 15.72 -5.51 -0.66
CA ASP A 44 14.44 -6.14 -0.28
C ASP A 44 14.40 -7.61 -0.68
N TYR A 45 15.03 -7.93 -1.81
CA TYR A 45 15.11 -9.27 -2.31
C TYR A 45 16.04 -10.15 -1.46
N ILE A 46 17.28 -9.70 -1.22
CA ILE A 46 18.30 -10.44 -0.46
C ILE A 46 17.82 -10.74 0.97
N LEU A 47 17.14 -9.79 1.60
CA LEU A 47 16.71 -9.92 3.00
C LEU A 47 15.49 -10.82 3.18
N ARG A 48 14.65 -10.98 2.14
CA ARG A 48 13.37 -11.69 2.27
C ARG A 48 13.33 -13.03 1.55
N TYR A 49 14.29 -13.32 0.66
CA TYR A 49 14.20 -14.48 -0.21
C TYR A 49 15.51 -15.28 -0.26
N ASP A 50 15.37 -16.55 0.14
CA ASP A 50 16.40 -17.57 0.03
C ASP A 50 16.80 -17.74 -1.44
N ARG A 51 18.08 -17.52 -1.75
CA ARG A 51 18.58 -17.53 -3.14
C ARG A 51 18.34 -18.86 -3.85
N ASN A 52 18.12 -19.95 -3.10
CA ASN A 52 18.12 -21.31 -3.62
C ASN A 52 16.73 -21.85 -4.00
N ARG A 53 15.62 -21.14 -3.75
CA ARG A 53 14.26 -21.68 -3.95
C ARG A 53 13.43 -21.07 -5.09
N SER A 54 13.95 -20.10 -5.84
CA SER A 54 13.21 -19.44 -6.92
C SER A 54 13.98 -19.40 -8.24
N LYS A 55 13.40 -19.93 -9.33
CA LYS A 55 13.88 -19.67 -10.70
C LYS A 55 13.70 -18.17 -10.99
N ARG A 56 14.77 -17.50 -11.44
CA ARG A 56 14.76 -16.05 -11.72
C ARG A 56 14.76 -15.79 -13.21
N THR A 57 14.09 -14.72 -13.60
CA THR A 57 14.20 -14.14 -14.93
C THR A 57 14.38 -12.65 -14.76
N GLU A 58 15.43 -12.11 -15.36
CA GLU A 58 15.68 -10.67 -15.39
C GLU A 58 14.88 -10.06 -16.54
N ILE A 59 14.29 -8.89 -16.30
CA ILE A 59 13.53 -8.15 -17.31
C ILE A 59 14.31 -6.86 -17.52
N VAL A 60 15.08 -6.80 -18.60
CA VAL A 60 16.00 -5.68 -18.88
C VAL A 60 15.71 -5.02 -20.23
N THR A 61 14.96 -5.68 -21.10
CA THR A 61 14.63 -5.17 -22.43
C THR A 61 13.13 -5.02 -22.63
N LYS A 62 12.75 -4.21 -23.63
CA LYS A 62 11.36 -4.12 -24.10
C LYS A 62 10.84 -5.46 -24.65
N GLN A 63 11.71 -6.30 -25.21
CA GLN A 63 11.35 -7.63 -25.67
C GLN A 63 10.96 -8.54 -24.50
N ASP A 64 11.63 -8.40 -23.35
CA ASP A 64 11.28 -9.13 -22.13
C ASP A 64 9.90 -8.70 -21.62
N ILE A 65 9.57 -7.41 -21.70
CA ILE A 65 8.23 -6.89 -21.37
C ILE A 65 7.18 -7.51 -22.29
N ALA A 66 7.39 -7.50 -23.61
CA ALA A 66 6.46 -8.11 -24.55
C ALA A 66 6.26 -9.62 -24.29
N ASN A 67 7.36 -10.32 -23.96
CA ASN A 67 7.30 -11.73 -23.55
C ASN A 67 6.53 -11.92 -22.24
N LEU A 68 6.70 -10.99 -21.28
CA LEU A 68 5.98 -10.99 -20.01
C LEU A 68 4.49 -10.77 -20.21
N GLU A 69 4.11 -9.76 -21.00
CA GLU A 69 2.71 -9.48 -21.34
C GLU A 69 2.04 -10.71 -21.95
N ARG A 70 2.70 -11.37 -22.90
CA ARG A 70 2.16 -12.55 -23.58
C ARG A 70 2.04 -13.77 -22.66
N ARG A 71 3.03 -14.03 -21.82
CA ARG A 71 3.14 -15.31 -21.08
C ARG A 71 2.61 -15.27 -19.66
N PHE A 72 2.73 -14.12 -18.98
CA PHE A 72 2.48 -14.01 -17.54
C PHE A 72 1.25 -13.17 -17.24
N LEU A 73 1.07 -12.02 -17.89
CA LEU A 73 -0.07 -11.16 -17.55
C LEU A 73 -1.42 -11.82 -17.86
N THR A 74 -1.46 -12.69 -18.87
CA THR A 74 -2.62 -13.54 -19.20
C THR A 74 -2.98 -14.58 -18.13
N ARG A 75 -2.09 -14.84 -17.17
CA ARG A 75 -2.27 -15.80 -16.07
C ARG A 75 -2.64 -15.15 -14.74
N ILE A 76 -2.87 -13.84 -14.73
CA ILE A 76 -3.32 -13.12 -13.54
C ILE A 76 -4.74 -13.55 -13.22
N ASN A 77 -4.96 -14.05 -12.00
CA ASN A 77 -6.31 -14.17 -11.47
C ASN A 77 -6.69 -12.84 -10.86
N TYR A 78 -7.39 -12.00 -11.62
CA TYR A 78 -7.77 -10.65 -11.18
C TYR A 78 -8.70 -10.68 -9.96
N GLY A 79 -9.52 -11.71 -9.81
CA GLY A 79 -10.38 -11.90 -8.63
C GLY A 79 -9.61 -12.26 -7.36
N ALA A 80 -8.38 -12.75 -7.49
CA ALA A 80 -7.50 -13.14 -6.38
C ALA A 80 -6.20 -12.31 -6.31
N LEU A 81 -6.01 -11.31 -7.18
CA LEU A 81 -4.85 -10.42 -7.16
C LEU A 81 -4.97 -9.46 -5.98
N ASP A 82 -4.35 -9.83 -4.86
CA ASP A 82 -4.54 -9.15 -3.57
C ASP A 82 -3.46 -8.09 -3.30
N VAL A 83 -2.28 -8.23 -3.90
CA VAL A 83 -1.11 -7.38 -3.66
C VAL A 83 -0.50 -6.88 -4.96
N LEU A 84 -0.41 -5.55 -5.09
CA LEU A 84 0.30 -4.87 -6.16
C LEU A 84 1.27 -3.85 -5.56
N ARG A 85 2.57 -3.99 -5.85
CA ARG A 85 3.61 -3.05 -5.42
C ARG A 85 4.49 -2.59 -6.57
N LEU A 86 4.19 -1.43 -7.12
CA LEU A 86 4.94 -0.78 -8.20
C LEU A 86 5.53 0.53 -7.67
N LYS A 87 6.49 0.43 -6.75
CA LYS A 87 7.02 1.58 -5.99
C LYS A 87 8.04 2.44 -6.74
N VAL A 88 8.53 1.98 -7.89
CA VAL A 88 9.50 2.69 -8.74
C VAL A 88 8.96 2.73 -10.16
N VAL A 89 9.17 3.86 -10.83
CA VAL A 89 9.00 3.98 -12.28
C VAL A 89 10.27 3.45 -12.93
N ASP A 90 10.16 2.34 -13.66
CA ASP A 90 11.31 1.80 -14.38
C ASP A 90 11.44 2.42 -15.77
N PRO A 91 12.68 2.65 -16.26
CA PRO A 91 12.91 3.28 -17.55
C PRO A 91 12.55 2.39 -18.74
N ILE A 92 12.36 1.09 -18.54
CA ILE A 92 12.07 0.13 -19.62
C ILE A 92 10.57 0.05 -19.94
N GLY A 93 9.70 0.59 -19.07
CA GLY A 93 8.26 0.70 -19.24
C GLY A 93 7.45 -0.47 -18.67
N LEU A 94 8.04 -1.31 -17.82
CA LEU A 94 7.37 -2.47 -17.20
C LEU A 94 6.22 -2.02 -16.28
N HIS A 95 6.43 -0.97 -15.48
CA HIS A 95 5.42 -0.36 -14.62
C HIS A 95 4.21 0.07 -15.46
N SER A 96 4.46 0.90 -16.48
CA SER A 96 3.46 1.35 -17.44
C SER A 96 2.72 0.18 -18.12
N ALA A 97 3.43 -0.88 -18.51
CA ALA A 97 2.83 -2.06 -19.13
C ALA A 97 1.88 -2.81 -18.17
N ILE A 98 2.31 -3.04 -16.92
CA ILE A 98 1.48 -3.69 -15.89
C ILE A 98 0.22 -2.85 -15.62
N LEU A 99 0.36 -1.53 -15.45
CA LEU A 99 -0.79 -0.64 -15.20
C LEU A 99 -1.79 -0.65 -16.34
N ARG A 100 -1.31 -0.51 -17.58
CA ARG A 100 -2.16 -0.56 -18.77
C ARG A 100 -2.92 -1.88 -18.83
N HIS A 101 -2.24 -2.98 -18.55
CA HIS A 101 -2.87 -4.30 -18.54
C HIS A 101 -3.94 -4.45 -17.45
N LEU A 102 -3.69 -3.91 -16.25
CA LEU A 102 -4.62 -4.03 -15.13
C LEU A 102 -5.82 -3.10 -15.22
N THR A 103 -5.71 -1.99 -15.98
CA THR A 103 -6.74 -0.95 -16.06
C THR A 103 -8.11 -1.57 -16.28
N ASP A 104 -8.29 -2.43 -17.29
CA ASP A 104 -9.60 -2.96 -17.70
C ASP A 104 -9.96 -4.35 -17.16
N LYS A 105 -9.24 -4.82 -16.13
CA LYS A 105 -9.40 -6.19 -15.62
C LYS A 105 -10.06 -6.30 -14.25
N HIS A 106 -10.48 -5.17 -13.69
CA HIS A 106 -11.18 -5.07 -12.39
C HIS A 106 -10.55 -5.89 -11.25
N PRO A 107 -9.24 -5.73 -10.99
CA PRO A 107 -8.57 -6.52 -9.96
C PRO A 107 -9.02 -6.11 -8.54
N ARG A 108 -9.06 -7.06 -7.59
CA ARG A 108 -9.44 -6.79 -6.18
C ARG A 108 -8.21 -6.65 -5.28
N ILE A 109 -7.43 -5.60 -5.51
CA ILE A 109 -6.15 -5.36 -4.82
C ILE A 109 -6.39 -4.72 -3.44
N LYS A 110 -6.09 -5.44 -2.36
CA LYS A 110 -6.19 -4.91 -0.99
C LYS A 110 -4.91 -4.24 -0.50
N PHE A 111 -3.75 -4.67 -0.99
CA PHE A 111 -2.48 -4.02 -0.71
C PHE A 111 -1.95 -3.36 -1.97
N LEU A 112 -2.01 -2.03 -2.00
CA LEU A 112 -1.54 -1.22 -3.12
C LEU A 112 -0.37 -0.35 -2.67
N GLU A 113 0.78 -0.51 -3.32
CA GLU A 113 1.89 0.42 -3.23
C GLU A 113 2.22 0.88 -4.65
N LEU A 114 2.09 2.18 -4.92
CA LEU A 114 2.05 2.67 -6.29
C LEU A 114 2.78 4.01 -6.43
N ALA A 115 3.78 4.05 -7.31
CA ALA A 115 4.35 5.29 -7.80
C ALA A 115 3.51 5.84 -8.97
N TYR A 116 3.37 7.17 -9.06
CA TYR A 116 2.67 7.77 -10.19
C TYR A 116 3.44 7.55 -11.49
N GLU A 117 2.81 6.83 -12.42
CA GLU A 117 3.29 6.54 -13.77
C GLU A 117 2.19 6.89 -14.78
N GLY A 118 1.83 8.17 -14.81
CA GLY A 118 0.85 8.72 -15.74
C GLY A 118 -0.63 8.35 -15.45
N PRO A 119 -1.54 8.64 -16.40
CA PRO A 119 -2.99 8.55 -16.18
C PRO A 119 -3.49 7.16 -15.76
N ALA A 120 -2.85 6.09 -16.23
CA ALA A 120 -3.24 4.72 -15.88
C ALA A 120 -3.15 4.46 -14.36
N SER A 121 -2.20 5.11 -13.67
CA SER A 121 -2.07 5.04 -12.22
C SER A 121 -3.30 5.61 -11.51
N ALA A 122 -3.75 6.78 -11.95
CA ALA A 122 -4.92 7.45 -11.39
C ALA A 122 -6.23 6.71 -11.72
N VAL A 123 -6.35 6.16 -12.93
CA VAL A 123 -7.51 5.35 -13.32
C VAL A 123 -7.61 4.08 -12.48
N LEU A 124 -6.50 3.36 -12.29
CA LEU A 124 -6.47 2.16 -11.45
C LEU A 124 -6.83 2.50 -10.00
N LEU A 125 -6.19 3.54 -9.42
CA LEU A 125 -6.49 3.99 -8.06
C LEU A 125 -7.97 4.35 -7.91
N GLY A 126 -8.52 5.17 -8.82
CA GLY A 126 -9.92 5.57 -8.78
C GLY A 126 -10.89 4.39 -8.79
N ARG A 127 -10.62 3.38 -9.64
CA ARG A 127 -11.43 2.15 -9.67
C ARG A 127 -11.37 1.38 -8.35
N LEU A 128 -10.17 1.22 -7.78
CA LEU A 128 -10.00 0.49 -6.52
C LEU A 128 -10.61 1.22 -5.31
N VAL A 129 -10.55 2.56 -5.31
CA VAL A 129 -11.24 3.41 -4.32
C VAL A 129 -12.76 3.23 -4.44
N GLN A 130 -13.32 3.27 -5.66
CA GLN A 130 -14.76 3.04 -5.88
C GLN A 130 -15.23 1.64 -5.45
N GLN A 131 -14.36 0.64 -5.60
CA GLN A 131 -14.66 -0.74 -5.21
C GLN A 131 -14.58 -0.99 -3.69
N ASN A 132 -14.07 -0.03 -2.90
CA ASN A 132 -13.85 -0.19 -1.47
C ASN A 132 -13.04 -1.45 -1.11
N VAL A 133 -11.99 -1.75 -1.87
CA VAL A 133 -11.16 -2.96 -1.67
C VAL A 133 -9.82 -2.70 -0.97
N ILE A 134 -9.34 -1.46 -0.94
CA ILE A 134 -8.00 -1.15 -0.45
C ILE A 134 -7.95 -1.19 1.08
N ASN A 135 -7.11 -2.06 1.63
CA ASN A 135 -6.80 -2.13 3.06
C ASN A 135 -5.50 -1.38 3.39
N TYR A 136 -4.51 -1.43 2.50
CA TYR A 136 -3.21 -0.81 2.67
C TYR A 136 -2.83 -0.03 1.43
N MET A 137 -2.53 1.25 1.59
CA MET A 137 -2.15 2.15 0.50
C MET A 137 -0.81 2.83 0.80
N TYR A 138 0.08 2.80 -0.17
CA TYR A 138 1.33 3.56 -0.18
C TYR A 138 1.45 4.32 -1.51
N MET A 139 1.58 5.64 -1.45
CA MET A 139 1.66 6.50 -2.65
C MET A 139 3.04 7.13 -2.76
N HIS A 140 3.69 6.94 -3.91
CA HIS A 140 5.03 7.44 -4.22
C HIS A 140 5.06 8.27 -5.50
N GLY A 141 6.11 9.06 -5.70
CA GLY A 141 6.31 9.82 -6.94
C GLY A 141 5.46 11.11 -7.03
N GLY A 142 5.47 11.73 -8.20
CA GLY A 142 4.85 13.03 -8.47
C GLY A 142 3.38 12.93 -8.87
N TRP A 143 2.51 12.47 -7.97
CA TRP A 143 1.07 12.45 -8.24
C TRP A 143 0.51 13.87 -8.39
N PRO A 144 -0.32 14.15 -9.41
CA PRO A 144 -0.93 15.47 -9.61
C PRO A 144 -2.01 15.72 -8.54
N PRO A 145 -1.88 16.75 -7.67
CA PRO A 145 -2.79 16.97 -6.55
C PRO A 145 -4.26 17.12 -6.98
N GLU A 146 -4.52 17.82 -8.08
CA GLU A 146 -5.87 18.16 -8.54
C GLU A 146 -6.72 16.93 -8.83
N ARG A 147 -6.08 15.83 -9.24
CA ARG A 147 -6.75 14.55 -9.52
C ARG A 147 -6.63 13.55 -8.39
N THR A 148 -5.67 13.75 -7.50
CA THR A 148 -5.31 12.76 -6.48
C THR A 148 -5.98 13.06 -5.15
N THR A 149 -6.08 14.34 -4.77
CA THR A 149 -6.73 14.75 -3.52
C THR A 149 -8.14 14.18 -3.39
N PRO A 150 -9.06 14.30 -4.38
CA PRO A 150 -10.41 13.76 -4.23
C PRO A 150 -10.44 12.23 -4.04
N LEU A 151 -9.49 11.50 -4.64
CA LEU A 151 -9.37 10.05 -4.47
C LEU A 151 -8.90 9.69 -3.07
N VAL A 152 -7.96 10.45 -2.52
CA VAL A 152 -7.45 10.26 -1.16
C VAL A 152 -8.54 10.60 -0.13
N GLU A 153 -9.25 11.70 -0.34
CA GLU A 153 -10.40 12.09 0.51
C GLU A 153 -11.53 11.08 0.47
N ALA A 154 -11.78 10.45 -0.68
CA ALA A 154 -12.76 9.37 -0.80
C ALA A 154 -12.28 8.05 -0.16
N LEU A 155 -10.96 7.82 -0.11
CA LEU A 155 -10.35 6.60 0.42
C LEU A 155 -10.29 6.60 1.95
N ILE A 156 -9.88 7.70 2.58
CA ILE A 156 -9.64 7.81 4.03
C ILE A 156 -10.85 7.38 4.87
N PRO A 157 -12.10 7.76 4.56
CA PRO A 157 -13.27 7.39 5.35
C PRO A 157 -13.64 5.91 5.26
N GLN A 158 -13.15 5.18 4.25
CA GLN A 158 -13.56 3.79 4.02
C GLN A 158 -13.15 2.89 5.18
N ARG A 159 -14.07 2.05 5.67
CA ARG A 159 -13.87 1.25 6.90
C ARG A 159 -12.80 0.17 6.75
N GLN A 160 -12.68 -0.42 5.57
CA GLN A 160 -11.71 -1.49 5.33
C GLN A 160 -10.26 -0.98 5.26
N LEU A 161 -10.05 0.32 4.99
CA LEU A 161 -8.73 0.93 4.98
C LEU A 161 -8.12 0.86 6.38
N ARG A 162 -6.95 0.25 6.49
CA ARG A 162 -6.16 0.14 7.73
C ARG A 162 -4.94 1.03 7.71
N LYS A 163 -4.39 1.28 6.54
CA LYS A 163 -3.21 2.11 6.40
C LYS A 163 -3.21 2.91 5.13
N LEU A 164 -2.96 4.21 5.25
CA LEU A 164 -2.59 5.07 4.13
C LEU A 164 -1.29 5.77 4.47
N HIS A 165 -0.30 5.63 3.61
CA HIS A 165 0.93 6.41 3.65
C HIS A 165 1.11 7.12 2.32
N CYS A 166 0.74 8.40 2.29
CA CYS A 166 0.86 9.25 1.12
C CYS A 166 2.14 10.10 1.25
N CYS A 167 3.18 9.77 0.48
CA CYS A 167 4.42 10.56 0.41
C CYS A 167 4.32 11.76 -0.54
N VAL A 168 3.16 11.96 -1.15
CA VAL A 168 2.87 13.06 -2.07
C VAL A 168 2.44 14.26 -1.25
N ARG A 169 3.04 15.42 -1.53
CA ARG A 169 2.58 16.68 -0.94
C ARG A 169 1.23 17.05 -1.55
N MET A 170 0.20 17.04 -0.72
CA MET A 170 -1.14 17.51 -1.08
C MET A 170 -1.81 18.14 0.12
N HIS A 171 -2.82 18.97 -0.13
CA HIS A 171 -3.68 19.52 0.91
C HIS A 171 -5.05 18.85 0.81
N LEU A 172 -5.50 18.23 1.90
CA LEU A 172 -6.88 17.81 2.03
C LEU A 172 -7.74 19.00 2.43
N SER A 173 -9.00 18.96 2.04
CA SER A 173 -9.98 19.92 2.50
C SER A 173 -10.19 19.81 4.01
N GLU A 174 -10.34 20.96 4.65
CA GLU A 174 -10.64 21.06 6.08
C GLU A 174 -11.96 20.34 6.41
N SER A 175 -12.95 20.40 5.51
CA SER A 175 -14.23 19.71 5.66
C SER A 175 -14.07 18.19 5.65
N CYS A 176 -13.20 17.62 4.79
CA CYS A 176 -12.91 16.20 4.79
C CYS A 176 -12.33 15.74 6.14
N LEU A 177 -11.32 16.45 6.63
CA LEU A 177 -10.66 16.13 7.90
C LEU A 177 -11.60 16.29 9.09
N THR A 178 -12.40 17.36 9.11
CA THR A 178 -13.40 17.62 10.15
C THR A 178 -14.46 16.52 10.18
N SER A 179 -15.01 16.17 9.01
CA SER A 179 -16.00 15.09 8.90
C SER A 179 -15.42 13.75 9.32
N PHE A 180 -14.16 13.47 8.96
CA PHE A 180 -13.51 12.22 9.30
C PHE A 180 -13.30 12.05 10.82
N VAL A 181 -12.86 13.12 11.51
CA VAL A 181 -12.73 13.13 12.97
C VAL A 181 -14.09 13.02 13.64
N ALA A 182 -15.09 13.79 13.18
CA ALA A 182 -16.45 13.74 13.73
C ALA A 182 -17.07 12.34 13.60
N ASN A 183 -16.98 11.74 12.41
CA ASN A 183 -17.47 10.38 12.15
C ASN A 183 -16.80 9.34 13.07
N TRP A 184 -15.50 9.50 13.37
CA TRP A 184 -14.84 8.60 14.31
C TRP A 184 -15.36 8.78 15.74
N CYS A 185 -15.58 10.02 16.21
CA CYS A 185 -16.11 10.28 17.55
C CYS A 185 -17.50 9.68 17.79
N GLU A 186 -18.28 9.52 16.72
CA GLU A 186 -19.63 8.95 16.74
C GLU A 186 -19.67 7.45 16.41
N ASP A 187 -18.56 6.83 16.02
CA ASP A 187 -18.51 5.41 15.64
C ASP A 187 -18.52 4.52 16.89
N ASN A 188 -19.51 3.64 17.00
CA ASN A 188 -19.62 2.68 18.10
C ASN A 188 -18.74 1.43 17.91
N SER A 189 -18.07 1.30 16.76
CA SER A 189 -17.14 0.21 16.44
C SER A 189 -16.04 0.73 15.50
N PRO A 190 -15.23 1.72 15.92
CA PRO A 190 -14.16 2.28 15.12
C PRO A 190 -13.10 1.22 14.86
N GLU A 191 -12.59 1.25 13.64
CA GLU A 191 -11.59 0.31 13.15
C GLU A 191 -10.19 0.92 13.29
N GLU A 192 -9.20 0.12 13.71
CA GLU A 192 -7.82 0.61 13.78
C GLU A 192 -7.33 1.04 12.40
N LYS A 193 -6.72 2.23 12.35
CA LYS A 193 -6.33 2.89 11.10
C LYS A 193 -5.15 3.84 11.31
N ASP A 194 -4.18 3.85 10.40
CA ASP A 194 -3.03 4.75 10.42
C ASP A 194 -2.94 5.51 9.08
N VAL A 195 -3.21 6.81 9.12
CA VAL A 195 -3.19 7.70 7.96
C VAL A 195 -2.04 8.68 8.12
N THR A 196 -1.10 8.67 7.18
CA THR A 196 0.00 9.62 7.11
C THR A 196 -0.02 10.30 5.74
N ILE A 197 -0.03 11.63 5.74
CA ILE A 197 -0.05 12.45 4.54
C ILE A 197 1.10 13.43 4.62
N TRP A 198 1.93 13.47 3.59
CA TRP A 198 3.03 14.43 3.50
C TRP A 198 2.50 15.81 3.10
N GLY A 199 3.08 16.85 3.70
CA GLY A 199 2.55 18.20 3.63
C GLY A 199 1.78 18.60 4.88
N LEU A 200 1.77 19.91 5.15
CA LEU A 200 1.05 20.49 6.27
C LEU A 200 -0.45 20.46 5.99
N GLN A 201 -1.23 19.88 6.90
CA GLN A 201 -2.68 19.92 6.86
C GLN A 201 -3.22 20.90 7.90
N THR A 202 -4.34 21.53 7.60
CA THR A 202 -5.14 22.24 8.60
C THR A 202 -6.10 21.22 9.21
N LEU A 203 -5.94 20.96 10.50
CA LEU A 203 -6.80 20.03 11.24
C LEU A 203 -7.66 20.77 12.26
N PRO A 204 -8.86 20.26 12.58
CA PRO A 204 -9.69 20.79 13.67
C PRO A 204 -9.14 20.44 15.06
N LEU A 205 -8.04 19.67 15.11
CA LEU A 205 -7.40 19.17 16.32
C LEU A 205 -5.93 19.61 16.36
N ASN A 206 -5.46 19.91 17.57
CA ASN A 206 -4.05 20.13 17.85
C ASN A 206 -3.31 18.77 17.93
N ASN A 207 -1.99 18.82 17.99
CA ASN A 207 -1.19 17.63 18.27
C ASN A 207 -1.54 17.05 19.65
N GLY A 208 -1.73 15.74 19.73
CA GLY A 208 -2.07 15.09 21.00
C GLY A 208 -2.74 13.74 20.85
N VAL A 209 -3.24 13.23 21.98
CA VAL A 209 -4.05 12.00 22.06
C VAL A 209 -5.44 12.37 22.51
N TYR A 210 -6.44 11.98 21.71
CA TYR A 210 -7.86 12.21 21.96
C TYR A 210 -8.54 10.90 22.26
N ARG A 211 -9.28 10.83 23.38
CA ARG A 211 -10.04 9.63 23.75
C ARG A 211 -11.37 9.61 23.02
N HIS A 212 -11.78 8.43 22.60
CA HIS A 212 -13.13 8.21 22.11
C HIS A 212 -14.12 8.44 23.26
N MET A 213 -15.26 9.05 22.97
CA MET A 213 -16.21 9.43 24.03
C MET A 213 -16.79 8.20 24.74
N ASN A 214 -17.06 7.14 23.99
CA ASN A 214 -17.82 5.98 24.47
C ASN A 214 -17.02 4.68 24.54
N LEU A 215 -15.77 4.67 24.06
CA LEU A 215 -14.97 3.46 23.89
C LEU A 215 -13.59 3.62 24.48
N LYS A 216 -12.86 2.52 24.63
CA LYS A 216 -11.44 2.54 24.99
C LYS A 216 -10.55 2.89 23.80
N ASP A 217 -11.07 3.57 22.80
CA ASP A 217 -10.36 3.91 21.58
C ASP A 217 -9.72 5.28 21.70
N GLN A 218 -8.67 5.52 20.93
CA GLN A 218 -7.97 6.79 20.89
C GLN A 218 -7.56 7.18 19.48
N LEU A 219 -7.55 8.48 19.25
CA LEU A 219 -6.99 9.13 18.07
C LEU A 219 -5.72 9.88 18.48
N TYR A 220 -4.59 9.47 17.93
CA TYR A 220 -3.33 10.20 17.99
C TYR A 220 -3.19 11.11 16.77
N VAL A 221 -2.94 12.39 17.03
CA VAL A 221 -2.74 13.45 16.04
C VAL A 221 -1.31 13.97 16.15
N ASP A 222 -0.56 13.89 15.05
CA ASP A 222 0.80 14.43 14.93
C ASP A 222 0.94 15.21 13.63
N VAL A 223 1.04 16.53 13.76
CA VAL A 223 1.24 17.50 12.70
C VAL A 223 2.60 18.15 12.91
N ASN A 224 3.45 18.06 11.89
CA ASN A 224 4.71 18.79 11.86
C ASN A 224 4.91 19.40 10.47
N SER A 225 6.05 20.08 10.28
CA SER A 225 6.38 20.76 9.03
C SER A 225 6.51 19.83 7.81
N ARG A 226 6.57 18.52 8.01
CA ARG A 226 6.76 17.52 6.94
C ARG A 226 5.50 16.72 6.65
N TYR A 227 4.75 16.34 7.67
CA TYR A 227 3.59 15.46 7.52
C TYR A 227 2.53 15.69 8.58
N THR A 228 1.34 15.18 8.28
CA THR A 228 0.24 15.00 9.20
C THR A 228 -0.04 13.51 9.35
N ARG A 229 -0.19 13.05 10.58
CA ARG A 229 -0.51 11.66 10.92
C ARG A 229 -1.70 11.59 11.86
N LEU A 230 -2.65 10.73 11.49
CA LEU A 230 -3.81 10.37 12.29
C LEU A 230 -3.75 8.87 12.54
N LYS A 231 -3.66 8.45 13.81
CA LYS A 231 -3.64 7.04 14.19
C LYS A 231 -4.78 6.73 15.14
N PHE A 232 -5.69 5.89 14.67
CA PHE A 232 -6.83 5.35 15.40
C PHE A 232 -6.44 3.97 15.94
N SER A 233 -6.55 3.77 17.24
CA SER A 233 -6.13 2.52 17.89
C SER A 233 -6.93 2.26 19.15
N HIS A 234 -7.05 1.00 19.53
CA HIS A 234 -7.52 0.65 20.88
C HIS A 234 -6.46 1.04 21.92
N PHE A 235 -6.90 1.69 22.99
CA PHE A 235 -6.08 1.92 24.17
C PHE A 235 -5.81 0.59 24.86
N ILE A 236 -4.56 0.15 24.81
CA ILE A 236 -4.07 -0.97 25.61
C ILE A 236 -3.46 -0.36 26.87
N ASP A 237 -4.11 -0.56 28.01
CA ASP A 237 -3.52 -0.18 29.30
C ASP A 237 -2.32 -1.09 29.60
N CYS A 238 -1.12 -0.55 29.39
CA CYS A 238 0.12 -1.26 29.65
C CYS A 238 0.37 -1.51 31.16
N ASN A 239 -0.48 -1.01 32.07
CA ASN A 239 -0.32 -1.22 33.51
C ASN A 239 -0.82 -2.58 34.01
N VAL A 240 -1.40 -3.43 33.15
CA VAL A 240 -1.84 -4.78 33.54
C VAL A 240 -0.91 -5.84 32.95
N LYS A 241 0.34 -5.92 33.44
CA LYS A 241 1.21 -7.12 33.38
C LYS A 241 2.53 -7.00 34.17
N PHE A 242 2.45 -6.65 35.45
CA PHE A 242 3.47 -7.03 36.44
C PHE A 242 2.82 -7.69 37.66
N LEU A 243 1.99 -8.72 37.44
CA LEU A 243 1.67 -9.67 38.49
C LEU A 243 2.85 -10.65 38.65
N VAL A 244 3.79 -10.21 39.46
CA VAL A 244 4.72 -10.96 40.31
C VAL A 244 4.65 -12.49 40.13
N ARG A 245 5.59 -13.05 39.35
CA ARG A 245 6.00 -14.44 39.54
C ARG A 245 6.72 -14.52 40.90
N ARG A 246 5.99 -14.88 41.96
CA ARG A 246 6.58 -15.35 43.21
C ARG A 246 7.36 -16.63 42.89
N TYR A 247 8.69 -16.54 42.91
CA TYR A 247 9.53 -17.72 43.00
C TYR A 247 9.31 -18.35 44.39
N VAL A 248 8.72 -19.54 44.40
CA VAL A 248 8.81 -20.46 45.54
C VAL A 248 10.23 -21.02 45.50
N LYS A 249 11.05 -20.69 46.50
CA LYS A 249 12.29 -21.41 46.78
C LYS A 249 11.94 -22.67 47.57
N TRP A 250 12.41 -23.81 47.07
CA TRP A 250 12.59 -25.03 47.84
C TRP A 250 13.74 -24.85 48.84
#